data_AF-A0A2S8RT06-F1
#
_entry.id   AF-A0A2S8RT06-F1
#
_cell.length_a   1.000
_cell.length_b   1.000
_cell.length_c   1.000
_cell.angle_alpha   90.00
_cell.angle_beta   90.00
_cell.angle_gamma   90.00
#
_symmetry.space_group_name_H-M   'P 1'
#
loop_
_entity.id
_entity.type
_entity.pdbx_description
1 polymer ?
#
loop_
_entity_poly.entity_id
_entity_poly.type
_entity_poly.pdbx_seq_one_letter_code
_entity_poly.pdbx_strand_id
1 'polypeptide(L)'
;MAKVQTARARVLADHVGLGIKCGQLVEGPENVIKALTAAGVVDNHEDAVAYASSKGADVVAIEDPATAAEVAAAITEEKQPDPAGASQAAAS
;
A
#
# COMPACT_ATOMS: atom_id res chain seq x y z
N MET A 1 -13.06 9.69 -22.87
CA MET A 1 -13.24 9.21 -21.49
C MET A 1 -12.02 8.36 -21.18
N ALA A 2 -11.06 8.87 -20.40
CA ALA A 2 -9.89 8.07 -20.04
C ALA A 2 -10.39 6.90 -19.18
N LYS A 3 -10.26 5.67 -19.69
CA LYS A 3 -10.40 4.47 -18.85
C LYS A 3 -9.33 4.61 -17.77
N VAL A 4 -9.74 4.95 -16.55
CA VAL A 4 -8.83 4.83 -15.41
C VAL A 4 -8.53 3.34 -15.32
N GLN A 5 -7.34 2.94 -15.72
CA GLN A 5 -6.91 1.55 -15.60
C GLN A 5 -6.76 1.26 -14.11
N THR A 6 -7.65 0.40 -13.62
CA THR A 6 -7.59 -0.11 -12.26
C THR A 6 -6.76 -1.39 -12.26
N ALA A 7 -5.99 -1.58 -11.20
CA ALA A 7 -5.20 -2.76 -10.94
C ALA A 7 -5.54 -3.33 -9.56
N ARG A 8 -5.25 -4.62 -9.38
CA ARG A 8 -5.42 -5.32 -8.12
C ARG A 8 -4.06 -5.69 -7.55
N ALA A 9 -3.95 -5.64 -6.24
CA ALA A 9 -2.78 -6.13 -5.53
C ALA A 9 -3.17 -6.75 -4.20
N ARG A 10 -2.40 -7.75 -3.76
CA ARG A 10 -2.56 -8.40 -2.46
C ARG A 10 -1.82 -7.60 -1.39
N VAL A 11 -2.48 -7.31 -0.29
CA VAL A 11 -1.87 -6.64 0.85
C VAL A 11 -0.90 -7.59 1.55
N LEU A 12 0.36 -7.16 1.69
CA LEU A 12 1.42 -7.93 2.35
C LEU A 12 1.51 -7.59 3.84
N ALA A 13 1.22 -6.35 4.23
CA ALA A 13 1.29 -5.87 5.60
C ALA A 13 -0.01 -5.18 6.04
N ASP A 14 -0.38 -5.35 7.31
CA ASP A 14 -1.51 -4.62 7.89
C ASP A 14 -1.22 -3.12 7.95
N HIS A 15 -2.10 -2.30 7.39
CA HIS A 15 -1.94 -0.86 7.36
C HIS A 15 -3.15 -0.22 8.06
N VAL A 16 -2.97 0.14 9.32
CA VAL A 16 -4.06 0.68 10.16
C VAL A 16 -4.58 2.01 9.62
N GLY A 17 -3.69 2.83 9.04
CA GLY A 17 -4.05 4.12 8.42
C GLY A 17 -4.97 3.99 7.20
N LEU A 18 -4.97 2.83 6.53
CA LEU A 18 -5.78 2.58 5.33
C LEU A 18 -6.94 1.62 5.59
N GLY A 19 -7.04 1.08 6.79
CA GLY A 19 -8.05 0.06 7.15
C GLY A 19 -7.88 -1.28 6.42
N ILE A 20 -6.75 -1.50 5.74
CA ILE A 20 -6.46 -2.73 5.00
C ILE A 20 -5.64 -3.70 5.85
N LYS A 21 -5.94 -4.99 5.73
CA LYS A 21 -5.24 -6.06 6.46
C LYS A 21 -4.41 -6.95 5.55
N CYS A 22 -3.36 -7.54 6.10
CA CYS A 22 -2.56 -8.54 5.43
C CYS A 22 -3.47 -9.65 4.87
N GLY A 23 -3.26 -9.99 3.59
CA GLY A 23 -4.04 -11.01 2.90
C GLY A 23 -5.33 -10.53 2.25
N GLN A 24 -5.73 -9.26 2.42
CA GLN A 24 -6.80 -8.66 1.62
C GLN A 24 -6.32 -8.32 0.20
N LEU A 25 -7.27 -8.06 -0.68
CA LEU A 25 -7.03 -7.53 -2.02
C LEU A 25 -7.40 -6.06 -2.04
N VAL A 26 -6.53 -5.22 -2.61
CA VAL A 26 -6.83 -3.82 -2.87
C VAL A 26 -7.02 -3.65 -4.37
N GLU A 27 -8.09 -2.99 -4.78
CA GLU A 27 -8.36 -2.61 -6.17
C GLU A 27 -8.34 -1.10 -6.27
N GLY A 28 -7.58 -0.53 -7.20
CA GLY A 28 -7.51 0.93 -7.33
C GLY A 28 -6.77 1.35 -8.59
N PRO A 29 -6.62 2.66 -8.84
CA PRO A 29 -5.89 3.15 -10.00
C PRO A 29 -4.44 2.65 -10.01
N GLU A 30 -3.93 2.25 -11.17
CA GLU A 30 -2.58 1.68 -11.33
C GLU A 30 -1.48 2.49 -10.64
N ASN A 31 -1.59 3.82 -10.66
CA ASN A 31 -0.60 4.72 -10.07
C ASN A 31 -0.47 4.51 -8.55
N VAL A 32 -1.59 4.28 -7.87
CA VAL A 32 -1.63 4.02 -6.42
C VAL A 32 -1.11 2.63 -6.13
N ILE A 33 -1.55 1.63 -6.89
CA ILE A 33 -1.08 0.25 -6.73
C ILE A 33 0.43 0.16 -6.93
N LYS A 34 0.99 0.86 -7.93
CA LYS A 34 2.44 0.94 -8.15
C LYS A 34 3.16 1.64 -7.00
N ALA A 35 2.61 2.72 -6.44
CA ALA A 35 3.19 3.39 -5.28
C ALA A 35 3.20 2.47 -4.04
N LEU A 36 2.09 1.78 -3.77
CA LEU A 36 1.98 0.80 -2.70
C LEU A 36 2.94 -0.38 -2.89
N THR A 37 3.10 -0.85 -4.12
CA THR A 37 4.03 -1.95 -4.46
C THR A 37 5.47 -1.50 -4.28
N ALA A 38 5.81 -0.29 -4.72
CA ALA A 38 7.13 0.30 -4.52
C ALA A 38 7.46 0.54 -3.03
N ALA A 39 6.45 0.82 -2.21
CA ALA A 39 6.58 0.90 -0.76
C ALA A 39 6.67 -0.47 -0.07
N GLY A 40 6.41 -1.57 -0.78
CA GLY A 40 6.40 -2.93 -0.22
C GLY A 40 5.14 -3.29 0.59
N VAL A 41 4.09 -2.49 0.49
CA VAL A 41 2.83 -2.67 1.23
C VAL A 41 1.92 -3.71 0.56
N VAL A 42 1.93 -3.75 -0.77
CA VAL A 42 1.12 -4.67 -1.58
C VAL A 42 1.97 -5.38 -2.62
N ASP A 43 1.47 -6.53 -3.06
CA ASP A 43 2.04 -7.35 -4.11
C ASP A 43 1.08 -7.39 -5.31
N ASN A 44 1.48 -6.77 -6.41
CA ASN A 44 0.70 -6.72 -7.64
C ASN A 44 0.86 -7.99 -8.51
N HIS A 45 1.65 -8.98 -8.06
CA HIS A 45 1.90 -10.19 -8.84
C HIS A 45 0.61 -11.01 -9.03
N GLU A 46 0.44 -11.54 -10.24
CA GLU A 46 -0.78 -12.27 -10.64
C GLU A 46 -1.05 -13.47 -9.72
N ASP A 47 -0.02 -14.25 -9.38
CA ASP A 47 -0.12 -15.34 -8.40
C ASP A 47 -0.57 -14.89 -7.01
N ALA A 48 -0.09 -13.73 -6.53
CA ALA A 48 -0.47 -13.21 -5.21
C ALA A 48 -1.95 -12.83 -5.20
N VAL A 49 -2.41 -12.18 -6.28
CA VAL A 49 -3.81 -11.80 -6.47
C VAL A 49 -4.70 -13.04 -6.59
N ALA A 50 -4.30 -14.02 -7.42
CA ALA A 50 -5.03 -15.27 -7.60
C ALA A 50 -5.11 -16.09 -6.31
N TYR A 51 -4.03 -16.15 -5.53
CA TYR A 51 -4.01 -16.84 -4.24
C TYR A 51 -4.97 -16.19 -3.24
N ALA A 52 -4.90 -14.87 -3.06
CA ALA A 52 -5.80 -14.16 -2.16
C ALA A 52 -7.27 -14.30 -2.60
N SER A 53 -7.54 -14.19 -3.90
CA SER A 53 -8.88 -14.40 -4.47
C SER A 53 -9.38 -15.83 -4.23
N SER A 54 -8.53 -16.84 -4.41
CA SER A 54 -8.85 -18.25 -4.16
C SER A 54 -9.11 -18.55 -2.68
N LYS A 55 -8.52 -17.77 -1.77
CA LYS A 55 -8.77 -17.84 -0.33
C LYS A 55 -10.05 -17.12 0.11
N GLY A 56 -10.74 -16.42 -0.80
CA GLY A 56 -11.90 -15.59 -0.47
C GLY A 56 -11.49 -14.33 0.30
N ALA A 57 -10.32 -13.76 -0.02
CA ALA A 57 -9.88 -12.51 0.57
C ALA A 57 -10.87 -11.37 0.27
N ASP A 58 -11.08 -10.53 1.27
CA ASP A 58 -11.90 -9.33 1.15
C ASP A 58 -11.25 -8.34 0.16
N VAL A 59 -12.05 -7.71 -0.69
CA VAL A 59 -11.59 -6.79 -1.73
C VAL A 59 -11.96 -5.36 -1.33
N VAL A 60 -10.96 -4.53 -1.12
CA VAL A 60 -11.10 -3.12 -0.79
C VAL A 60 -10.86 -2.28 -2.04
N ALA A 61 -11.89 -1.58 -2.50
CA ALA A 61 -11.80 -0.70 -3.65
C ALA A 61 -11.40 0.72 -3.23
N ILE A 62 -10.32 1.24 -3.81
CA ILE A 62 -9.85 2.62 -3.72
C ILE A 62 -10.26 3.32 -5.01
N GLU A 63 -11.54 3.69 -5.09
CA GLU A 63 -12.10 4.40 -6.24
C GLU A 63 -11.93 5.92 -6.11
N ASP A 64 -11.76 6.40 -4.88
CA ASP A 64 -11.74 7.83 -4.59
C ASP A 64 -10.33 8.41 -4.77
N PRO A 65 -10.15 9.45 -5.60
CA PRO A 65 -8.85 10.10 -5.77
C PRO A 65 -8.35 10.77 -4.48
N ALA A 66 -9.26 11.16 -3.57
CA ALA A 66 -8.88 11.65 -2.26
C ALA A 66 -8.26 10.52 -1.41
N THR A 67 -8.91 9.36 -1.36
CA THR A 67 -8.38 8.18 -0.67
C THR A 67 -7.06 7.71 -1.28
N ALA A 68 -6.94 7.73 -2.61
CA ALA A 68 -5.69 7.44 -3.32
C ALA A 68 -4.53 8.37 -2.90
N ALA A 69 -4.80 9.66 -2.74
CA ALA A 69 -3.81 10.63 -2.29
C ALA A 69 -3.43 10.42 -0.81
N GLU A 70 -4.39 10.13 0.06
CA GLU A 70 -4.13 9.79 1.46
C GLU A 70 -3.33 8.49 1.59
N VAL A 71 -3.63 7.48 0.76
CA VAL A 71 -2.85 6.24 0.67
C VAL A 71 -1.40 6.50 0.27
N ALA A 72 -1.20 7.33 -0.76
CA ALA A 72 0.13 7.71 -1.22
C ALA A 72 0.89 8.59 -0.21
N ALA A 73 0.19 9.43 0.55
CA ALA A 73 0.77 10.22 1.63
C ALA A 73 1.17 9.33 2.83
N ALA A 74 0.28 8.42 3.24
CA ALA A 74 0.53 7.50 4.35
C ALA A 74 1.74 6.60 4.10
N ILE A 75 1.92 6.06 2.89
CA ILE A 75 3.11 5.26 2.53
C ILE A 75 4.40 6.10 2.44
N THR A 76 4.28 7.40 2.18
CA THR A 76 5.43 8.32 2.21
C THR A 76 5.81 8.67 3.65
N GLU A 77 4.83 8.78 4.54
CA GLU A 77 5.02 9.13 5.95
C GLU A 77 5.47 7.94 6.82
N GLU A 78 5.01 6.71 6.50
CA GLU A 78 5.47 5.49 7.19
C GLU A 78 6.90 5.07 6.78
N LYS A 79 7.44 5.65 5.71
CA LYS A 79 8.90 5.77 5.55
C LYS A 79 9.43 6.85 6.50
N GLN A 80 9.14 6.70 7.78
CA GLN A 80 9.91 7.35 8.82
C GLN A 80 11.37 6.94 8.56
N PRO A 81 12.30 7.88 8.39
CA PRO A 81 13.68 7.55 8.69
C PRO A 81 13.67 7.06 10.14
N ASP A 82 14.09 5.83 10.36
CA ASP A 82 14.66 5.43 11.64
C ASP A 82 15.44 6.63 12.18
N PRO A 83 15.13 7.22 13.35
CA PRO A 83 16.08 8.08 14.02
C PRO A 83 17.21 7.22 14.62
N ALA A 84 17.75 6.26 13.86
CA ALA A 84 19.04 5.63 14.11
C ALA A 84 20.14 6.60 13.65
N GLY A 85 20.25 7.73 14.35
CA GLY A 85 21.18 8.79 14.00
C GLY A 85 21.30 9.92 15.01
N ALA A 86 20.50 9.93 16.09
CA ALA A 86 20.80 10.72 17.27
C ALA A 86 21.81 9.99 18.15
N SER A 87 22.94 9.55 17.59
CA SER A 87 24.14 9.34 18.40
C SER A 87 24.62 10.72 18.83
N GLN A 88 24.11 11.11 19.99
CA GLN A 88 24.76 11.93 20.99
C GLN A 88 26.28 11.97 20.79
N ALA A 89 26.78 13.07 20.23
CA ALA A 89 28.16 13.51 20.37
C ALA A 89 28.13 15.00 20.72
N ALA A 90 27.58 15.29 21.91
CA ALA A 90 27.84 16.51 22.63
C ALA A 90 28.81 16.15 23.77
N ALA A 91 29.89 16.94 23.88
CA ALA A 91 30.92 16.91 24.92
C ALA A 91 31.86 15.68 24.86
N SER A 92 33.19 15.81 24.89
CA SER A 92 34.10 16.83 25.43
C SER A 92 35.41 16.88 24.65
#